data_AF-A0A944DZR3-F1
#
_entry.id   AF-A0A944DZR3-F1
#
_cell.length_a   1.000
_cell.length_b   1.000
_cell.length_c   1.000
_cell.angle_alpha   90.00
_cell.angle_beta   90.00
_cell.angle_gamma   90.00
#
_symmetry.space_group_name_H-M   'P 1'
#
loop_
_entity.id
_entity.type
_entity.pdbx_description
1 polymer ?
#
loop_
_entity_poly.entity_id
_entity_poly.type
_entity_poly.pdbx_seq_one_letter_code
_entity_poly.pdbx_strand_id
1 'polypeptide(L)' 'MSTAPAPGPRDAKQPGRQHSKPELIFDDPMDQQSSDDTDRGWGERPQVSGDSAADLARFLDEKPPHHI' A
#
# COMPACT_ATOMS: atom_id res chain seq x y z
N MET A 1 -8.25 -43.33 -22.09
CA MET A 1 -9.13 -42.20 -21.73
C MET A 1 -9.38 -42.28 -20.24
N SER A 2 -8.84 -41.35 -19.45
CA SER A 2 -8.95 -41.35 -17.98
C SER A 2 -10.10 -40.43 -17.58
N THR A 3 -11.17 -40.99 -16.99
CA THR A 3 -12.32 -40.21 -16.51
C THR A 3 -12.13 -39.94 -15.02
N ALA A 4 -12.11 -38.67 -14.63
CA ALA A 4 -12.15 -38.27 -13.22
C ALA A 4 -13.59 -38.35 -12.68
N PRO A 5 -13.79 -38.72 -11.41
CA PRO A 5 -15.13 -38.84 -10.83
C PRO A 5 -15.77 -37.46 -10.63
N ALA A 6 -17.09 -37.39 -10.84
CA ALA A 6 -17.88 -36.18 -10.67
C ALA A 6 -17.94 -35.74 -9.20
N PRO A 7 -17.88 -34.43 -8.89
CA PRO A 7 -17.95 -33.94 -7.52
C PRO A 7 -19.38 -34.10 -6.99
N GLY A 8 -19.56 -34.94 -5.98
CA GLY A 8 -20.81 -35.01 -5.20
C GLY A 8 -21.01 -33.78 -4.29
N PRO A 9 -22.23 -33.54 -3.81
CA PRO A 9 -22.55 -32.38 -2.97
C PRO A 9 -21.78 -32.44 -1.65
N ARG A 10 -21.05 -31.37 -1.30
CA ARG A 10 -20.34 -31.24 -0.02
C ARG A 10 -21.27 -30.70 1.06
N ASP A 11 -21.28 -31.35 2.22
CA ASP A 11 -22.00 -30.89 3.41
C ASP A 11 -21.65 -29.43 3.77
N ALA A 12 -22.69 -28.64 4.06
CA ALA A 12 -22.55 -27.24 4.44
C ALA A 12 -21.92 -27.13 5.84
N LYS A 13 -20.65 -26.69 5.89
CA LYS A 13 -19.94 -26.42 7.14
C LYS A 13 -20.52 -25.17 7.81
N GLN A 14 -20.89 -25.28 9.09
CA GLN A 14 -21.40 -24.17 9.92
C GLN A 14 -20.46 -22.94 9.90
N PRO A 15 -21.01 -21.70 9.92
CA PRO A 15 -20.19 -20.49 9.93
C PRO A 15 -19.61 -20.25 11.33
N GLY A 16 -18.47 -20.88 11.63
CA GLY A 16 -17.58 -20.39 12.67
C GLY A 16 -17.07 -18.99 12.28
N ARG A 17 -16.97 -18.07 13.25
CA ARG A 17 -16.50 -16.69 13.05
C ARG A 17 -15.29 -16.66 12.14
N GLN A 18 -15.49 -16.23 10.90
CA GLN A 18 -14.44 -16.20 9.90
C GLN A 18 -13.61 -14.94 10.15
N HIS A 19 -12.34 -15.12 10.53
CA HIS A 19 -11.36 -14.07 10.28
C HIS A 19 -11.43 -13.76 8.79
N SER A 20 -11.65 -12.48 8.44
CA SER A 20 -11.74 -12.04 7.04
C SER A 20 -10.47 -12.48 6.33
N LYS A 21 -10.59 -13.49 5.48
CA LYS A 21 -9.50 -13.90 4.60
C LYS A 21 -9.28 -12.77 3.61
N PRO A 22 -8.02 -12.48 3.23
CA PRO A 22 -7.78 -11.55 2.14
C PRO A 22 -8.54 -12.06 0.91
N GLU A 23 -9.42 -11.21 0.38
CA GLU A 23 -10.21 -11.49 -0.81
C GLU A 23 -9.35 -11.23 -2.05
N LEU A 24 -9.44 -12.13 -3.05
CA LEU A 24 -8.77 -11.92 -4.34
C LEU A 24 -9.70 -11.10 -5.22
N ILE A 25 -9.28 -9.88 -5.57
CA ILE A 25 -9.99 -8.97 -6.47
C ILE A 25 -9.45 -9.17 -7.89
N PHE A 26 -10.34 -9.41 -8.85
CA PHE A 26 -10.01 -9.67 -10.26
C PHE A 26 -10.43 -8.53 -11.21
N ASP A 27 -10.90 -7.42 -10.65
CA ASP A 27 -11.15 -6.19 -11.41
C ASP A 27 -9.82 -5.62 -11.93
N ASP A 28 -9.91 -4.69 -12.89
CA ASP A 28 -8.71 -4.05 -13.44
C ASP A 28 -7.92 -3.38 -12.31
N PRO A 29 -6.66 -3.77 -12.06
CA PRO A 29 -5.84 -3.19 -10.99
C PRO A 29 -5.59 -1.68 -11.17
N MET A 30 -5.79 -1.12 -12.37
CA MET A 30 -5.66 0.31 -12.64
C MET A 30 -6.96 1.11 -12.47
N ASP A 31 -8.11 0.47 -12.30
CA ASP A 31 -9.40 1.18 -12.09
C ASP A 31 -9.52 1.81 -10.70
N GLN A 32 -8.61 1.48 -9.78
CA GLN A 32 -8.56 2.02 -8.41
C GLN A 32 -7.29 2.83 -8.20
N GLN A 33 -7.42 3.99 -7.57
CA GLN A 33 -6.28 4.82 -7.20
C GLN A 33 -5.46 4.13 -6.09
N SER A 34 -4.18 3.90 -6.35
CA SER A 34 -3.24 3.31 -5.38
C SER A 34 -2.81 4.34 -4.33
N SER A 35 -2.37 3.87 -3.16
CA SER A 35 -1.70 4.71 -2.17
C SER A 35 -0.44 5.37 -2.75
N ASP A 36 0.24 4.66 -3.65
CA ASP A 36 1.48 5.09 -4.29
C ASP A 36 1.23 6.15 -5.37
N ASP A 37 -0.01 6.32 -5.83
CA ASP A 37 -0.42 7.39 -6.75
C ASP A 37 -0.67 8.72 -6.01
N THR A 38 -0.66 8.70 -4.67
CA THR A 38 -0.78 9.90 -3.86
C THR A 38 0.58 10.32 -3.33
N ASP A 39 0.89 11.61 -3.41
CA ASP A 39 2.04 12.21 -2.74
C ASP A 39 1.88 12.30 -1.20
N ARG A 40 0.97 11.50 -0.59
CA ARG A 40 0.81 11.51 0.88
C ARG A 40 2.11 11.12 1.56
N GLY A 41 2.49 11.84 2.61
CA GLY A 41 3.78 11.70 3.27
C GLY A 41 4.97 12.32 2.51
N TRP A 42 4.80 12.76 1.26
CA TRP A 42 5.80 13.51 0.52
C TRP A 42 5.54 15.02 0.69
N GLY A 43 6.40 15.70 1.43
CA GLY A 43 6.28 17.15 1.67
C GLY A 43 5.17 17.55 2.65
N GLU A 44 4.37 16.62 3.17
CA GLU A 44 3.46 16.86 4.30
C GLU A 44 4.28 17.25 5.54
N ARG A 45 3.97 18.43 6.09
CA ARG A 45 4.70 19.00 7.21
C ARG A 45 4.08 18.57 8.53
N PRO A 46 4.86 18.04 9.50
CA PRO A 46 4.38 17.86 10.86
C PRO A 46 3.90 19.21 11.42
N GLN A 47 2.71 19.25 12.02
CA GLN A 47 2.19 20.48 12.63
C GLN A 47 2.98 20.92 13.87
N VAL A 48 3.91 20.07 14.35
CA VAL A 48 4.67 20.25 15.58
C VAL A 48 6.16 20.16 15.24
N SER A 49 6.85 21.29 15.38
CA SER A 49 8.31 21.47 15.33
C SER A 49 8.99 21.45 13.96
N GLY A 50 9.31 22.65 13.48
CA GLY A 50 10.34 22.90 12.47
C GLY A 50 9.95 24.07 11.58
N ASP A 51 10.68 25.19 11.67
CA ASP A 51 10.55 26.26 10.69
C ASP A 51 11.11 25.77 9.35
N SER A 52 10.22 25.27 8.51
CA SER A 52 10.52 24.74 7.19
C SER A 52 11.37 25.65 6.29
N ALA A 53 11.33 26.97 6.52
CA ALA A 53 12.16 27.91 5.78
C ALA A 53 13.62 27.83 6.24
N ALA A 54 13.85 27.62 7.54
CA ALA A 54 15.18 27.42 8.09
C ALA A 54 15.80 26.09 7.64
N ASP A 55 14.99 25.02 7.56
CA ASP A 55 15.46 23.73 7.05
C ASP A 55 15.86 23.80 5.57
N LEU A 56 15.05 24.46 4.73
CA LEU A 56 15.36 24.67 3.32
C LEU A 56 16.63 25.51 3.14
N ALA A 57 16.80 26.58 3.92
CA ALA A 57 17.99 27.41 3.89
C ALA A 57 19.25 26.59 4.21
N ARG A 58 19.20 25.75 5.26
CA ARG A 58 20.32 24.85 5.60
C ARG A 58 20.67 23.89 4.47
N PHE A 59 19.69 23.28 3.80
CA PHE A 59 19.96 22.38 2.66
C PHE A 59 20.60 23.09 1.46
N LEU A 60 20.25 24.36 1.22
CA LEU A 60 20.85 25.15 0.14
C LEU A 60 22.26 25.63 0.48
N ASP A 61 22.51 25.95 1.75
CA ASP A 61 23.80 26.47 2.23
C ASP A 61 24.82 25.36 2.54
N GLU A 62 24.37 24.17 2.97
CA GLU A 62 25.24 23.05 3.34
C GLU A 62 25.63 22.23 2.10
N LYS A 63 26.75 22.61 1.47
CA LYS A 63 27.32 21.79 0.39
C LYS A 63 27.78 20.43 0.96
N PRO A 64 27.42 19.29 0.32
CA PRO A 64 27.89 17.99 0.78
C PRO A 64 29.42 17.94 0.76
N PRO A 65 30.05 17.24 1.72
CA PRO A 65 31.48 16.97 1.64
C PRO A 65 31.69 16.24 0.31
N HIS A 66 32.69 16.64 -0.47
CA HIS A 66 32.91 16.24 -1.87
C HIS A 66 32.12 17.05 -2.91
N HIS A 67 32.22 18.38 -2.84
CA HIS A 67 32.25 19.17 -4.07
C HIS A 67 33.72 19.40 -4.43
N ILE A 68 34.15 18.93 -5.60
CA ILE A 68 35.43 19.30 -6.21
C ILE A 68 35.08 20.03 -7.49
#